data_AF-A0A3M1EHI6-F1
#
_entry.id   AF-A0A3M1EHI6-F1
#
_cell.length_a   1.000
_cell.length_b   1.000
_cell.length_c   1.000
_cell.angle_alpha   90.00
_cell.angle_beta   90.00
_cell.angle_gamma   90.00
#
_symmetry.space_group_name_H-M   'P 1'
#
loop_
_entity.id
_entity.type
_entity.pdbx_description
1 polymer ?
#
loop_
_entity_poly.entity_id
_entity_poly.type
_entity_poly.pdbx_seq_one_letter_code
_entity_poly.pdbx_strand_id
1 'polypeptide(L)'
;MKAPPSLSHGPTYGVQRLREFALPAGRHLVVVAVLLIVAAASVRAAGMVIDFAAQDPDLLITGAAGNENLGVDQAVGDLDGDGVDDLVIGAPWAHRASDEQFAGRVYVFFGGEDRPPSVSAGDADVTIIGAAPLDQLGGGSLRQPGTIAIGDVNGDGLGDLILGASDARSRSGEVRILFGRTRVAWEATPTIDLATTPGDVVITAVGVRSWLGTTVAVGDINGDSMQDVIAGAPGADGPNSDRRDAGEVYIFFGRDPWPGTLVAEEDADVRVVGAQREDLLGSGLAVGKLDATPADDVAMGGRGGAGGQVHVLFGSSNLPRTRDLSNMPADWIIVAADPGDDMGRYLSVGDVSGDGQPDLEIGVPGGDGPNGVRTDAGEVAVLFGPRESGTVTNLGDGADFLLFGPQGGTSKRPGGRLGDNMALGDFNDDHVMDLVAGASLGQGAGDSLDKAGEAYVVFGGSLPSSLDLSAGDADITIFGRDNGDYLGRVAAGNLDGVSPDDLALGAYRADVTNAEMLEDAGKVFVVYRQVVQLTPTPSATPAETATATVTPGPGTPTLTPTPSLTPEASVTPSEFEYLPLIMAQYANP
;
A
#
# COMPACT_ATOMS: atom_id res chain seq x y z
N MET A 1 -49.63 -7.86 55.29
CA MET A 1 -49.38 -6.40 55.17
C MET A 1 -48.83 -6.15 53.77
N LYS A 2 -49.34 -5.12 53.08
CA LYS A 2 -48.76 -4.44 51.89
C LYS A 2 -47.28 -4.09 52.14
N ALA A 3 -46.32 -3.98 51.21
CA ALA A 3 -46.18 -4.18 49.76
C ALA A 3 -44.64 -4.20 49.41
N PRO A 4 -44.21 -4.63 48.21
CA PRO A 4 -42.82 -4.86 47.73
C PRO A 4 -42.34 -3.68 46.79
N PRO A 5 -41.24 -3.69 45.97
CA PRO A 5 -40.49 -4.83 45.39
C PRO A 5 -38.96 -4.73 45.18
N SER A 6 -38.39 -5.90 44.83
CA SER A 6 -37.08 -6.14 44.20
C SER A 6 -37.19 -6.15 42.67
N LEU A 7 -36.17 -5.73 41.92
CA LEU A 7 -35.90 -6.19 40.54
C LEU A 7 -34.47 -5.83 40.08
N SER A 8 -33.72 -6.85 39.66
CA SER A 8 -32.48 -6.82 38.88
C SER A 8 -32.80 -6.77 37.38
N HIS A 9 -32.07 -5.98 36.59
CA HIS A 9 -32.12 -5.97 35.12
C HIS A 9 -30.77 -6.41 34.55
N GLY A 10 -30.80 -7.43 33.67
CA GLY A 10 -29.82 -7.68 32.62
C GLY A 10 -30.50 -7.49 31.25
N PRO A 11 -29.76 -7.32 30.14
CA PRO A 11 -30.32 -6.93 28.85
C PRO A 11 -30.91 -8.11 28.05
N THR A 12 -31.99 -7.82 27.36
CA THR A 12 -32.79 -8.68 26.47
C THR A 12 -32.27 -8.68 25.02
N TYR A 13 -32.09 -9.86 24.42
CA TYR A 13 -32.11 -10.07 22.97
C TYR A 13 -33.56 -10.31 22.51
N GLY A 14 -34.02 -9.55 21.51
CA GLY A 14 -35.35 -9.66 20.93
C GLY A 14 -35.42 -10.68 19.79
N VAL A 15 -36.21 -11.75 19.98
CA VAL A 15 -36.62 -12.66 18.90
C VAL A 15 -38.00 -12.22 18.40
N GLN A 16 -38.13 -11.87 17.12
CA GLN A 16 -39.44 -11.62 16.50
C GLN A 16 -40.22 -12.94 16.36
N ARG A 17 -41.42 -12.99 16.92
CA ARG A 17 -42.35 -14.13 16.76
C ARG A 17 -43.05 -14.06 15.39
N LEU A 18 -42.97 -15.14 14.62
CA LEU A 18 -43.89 -15.40 13.50
C LEU A 18 -45.31 -15.62 14.04
N ARG A 19 -46.31 -15.00 13.41
CA ARG A 19 -47.74 -15.19 13.72
C ARG A 19 -48.22 -16.50 13.07
N GLU A 20 -48.66 -17.46 13.87
CA GLU A 20 -49.37 -18.66 13.38
C GLU A 20 -50.78 -18.30 12.89
N PHE A 21 -51.09 -18.65 11.65
CA PHE A 21 -52.46 -18.68 11.12
C PHE A 21 -53.05 -20.09 11.35
N ALA A 22 -54.13 -20.18 12.12
CA ALA A 22 -54.88 -21.42 12.30
C ALA A 22 -55.74 -21.72 11.06
N LEU A 23 -55.59 -22.92 10.47
CA LEU A 23 -56.46 -23.44 9.42
C LEU A 23 -57.42 -24.52 9.96
N PRO A 24 -58.64 -24.67 9.43
CA PRO A 24 -59.61 -25.65 9.92
C PRO A 24 -59.22 -27.09 9.55
N ALA A 25 -59.59 -28.04 10.43
CA ALA A 25 -59.26 -29.46 10.31
C ALA A 25 -59.71 -30.08 8.98
N GLY A 26 -58.77 -30.70 8.25
CA GLY A 26 -59.07 -31.59 7.12
C GLY A 26 -58.31 -31.34 5.80
N ARG A 27 -57.32 -30.44 5.73
CA ARG A 27 -56.49 -30.26 4.53
C ARG A 27 -55.00 -30.25 4.88
N HIS A 28 -54.24 -31.15 4.25
CA HIS A 28 -52.77 -31.13 4.32
C HIS A 28 -52.24 -30.08 3.33
N LEU A 29 -51.54 -29.08 3.82
CA LEU A 29 -50.73 -28.18 3.00
C LEU A 29 -49.39 -28.88 2.74
N VAL A 30 -49.15 -29.32 1.51
CA VAL A 30 -47.82 -29.72 1.09
C VAL A 30 -47.07 -28.44 0.76
N VAL A 31 -46.24 -27.96 1.67
CA VAL A 31 -45.26 -26.90 1.37
C VAL A 31 -44.12 -27.57 0.63
N VAL A 32 -44.14 -27.48 -0.70
CA VAL A 32 -42.93 -27.74 -1.50
C VAL A 32 -42.04 -26.53 -1.29
N ALA A 33 -41.07 -26.65 -0.38
CA ALA A 33 -39.98 -25.69 -0.29
C ALA A 33 -39.13 -25.86 -1.56
N VAL A 34 -39.35 -24.99 -2.54
CA VAL A 34 -38.41 -24.83 -3.64
C VAL A 34 -37.15 -24.21 -3.03
N LEU A 35 -36.11 -25.01 -2.85
CA LEU A 35 -34.78 -24.52 -2.54
C LEU A 35 -34.27 -23.84 -3.80
N LEU A 36 -34.55 -22.53 -3.93
CA LEU A 36 -33.86 -21.67 -4.87
C LEU A 36 -32.41 -21.56 -4.38
N ILE A 37 -31.54 -22.44 -4.89
CA ILE A 37 -30.11 -22.14 -4.95
C ILE A 37 -29.99 -21.01 -5.95
N VAL A 38 -30.17 -19.77 -5.48
CA VAL A 38 -29.61 -18.63 -6.19
C VAL A 38 -28.11 -18.78 -5.95
N ALA A 39 -27.38 -19.25 -6.96
CA ALA A 39 -25.98 -18.91 -7.06
C ALA A 39 -25.95 -17.39 -7.10
N ALA A 40 -25.76 -16.77 -5.93
CA ALA A 40 -25.40 -15.38 -5.86
C ALA A 40 -24.00 -15.33 -6.46
N ALA A 41 -23.92 -15.13 -7.78
CA ALA A 41 -22.78 -14.41 -8.31
C ALA A 41 -22.80 -13.10 -7.54
N SER A 42 -21.92 -12.97 -6.56
CA SER A 42 -21.63 -11.72 -5.90
C SER A 42 -21.13 -10.79 -7.00
N VAL A 43 -22.05 -10.01 -7.56
CA VAL A 43 -21.70 -8.87 -8.39
C VAL A 43 -21.03 -7.91 -7.41
N ARG A 44 -19.69 -7.87 -7.38
CA ARG A 44 -18.96 -6.76 -6.74
C ARG A 44 -19.60 -5.48 -7.29
N ALA A 45 -19.97 -4.55 -6.42
CA ALA A 45 -20.40 -3.23 -6.88
C ALA A 45 -19.26 -2.65 -7.75
N ALA A 46 -19.60 -1.88 -8.78
CA ALA A 46 -18.58 -1.21 -9.57
C ALA A 46 -17.69 -0.39 -8.62
N GLY A 47 -16.37 -0.57 -8.70
CA GLY A 47 -15.40 0.13 -7.87
C GLY A 47 -15.54 1.65 -7.99
N MET A 48 -15.17 2.36 -6.93
CA MET A 48 -15.14 3.82 -6.93
C MET A 48 -14.03 4.31 -7.88
N VAL A 49 -14.31 5.39 -8.62
CA VAL A 49 -13.31 6.03 -9.48
C VAL A 49 -13.11 7.47 -9.05
N ILE A 50 -11.86 7.84 -8.79
CA ILE A 50 -11.41 9.21 -8.51
C ILE A 50 -10.56 9.64 -9.70
N ASP A 51 -10.99 10.66 -10.43
CA ASP A 51 -10.24 11.21 -11.56
C ASP A 51 -9.85 12.66 -11.27
N PHE A 52 -8.57 12.91 -10.98
CA PHE A 52 -8.12 14.25 -10.63
C PHE A 52 -8.13 15.24 -11.80
N ALA A 53 -8.36 14.78 -13.04
CA ALA A 53 -8.68 15.67 -14.16
C ALA A 53 -10.14 16.16 -14.13
N ALA A 54 -11.02 15.44 -13.43
CA ALA A 54 -12.45 15.75 -13.34
C ALA A 54 -12.86 16.38 -11.99
N GLN A 55 -12.09 16.15 -10.92
CA GLN A 55 -12.35 16.68 -9.58
C GLN A 55 -11.06 17.05 -8.84
N ASP A 56 -11.18 17.95 -7.86
CA ASP A 56 -10.10 18.27 -6.94
C ASP A 56 -10.07 17.28 -5.76
N PRO A 57 -8.89 17.04 -5.17
CA PRO A 57 -8.79 16.32 -3.90
C PRO A 57 -9.37 17.15 -2.75
N ASP A 58 -9.52 16.55 -1.57
CA ASP A 58 -9.95 17.28 -0.36
C ASP A 58 -8.88 18.28 0.09
N LEU A 59 -7.61 17.90 -0.03
CA LEU A 59 -6.46 18.80 0.15
C LEU A 59 -5.44 18.60 -0.97
N LEU A 60 -5.03 19.69 -1.61
CA LEU A 60 -3.96 19.73 -2.61
C LEU A 60 -2.73 20.49 -2.08
N ILE A 61 -1.61 19.80 -1.94
CA ILE A 61 -0.33 20.40 -1.55
C ILE A 61 0.54 20.55 -2.79
N THR A 62 0.96 21.77 -3.11
CA THR A 62 1.79 22.07 -4.30
C THR A 62 3.24 22.35 -3.93
N GLY A 63 4.19 21.98 -4.79
CA GLY A 63 5.60 22.35 -4.60
C GLY A 63 5.82 23.86 -4.46
N ALA A 64 6.79 24.25 -3.63
CA ALA A 64 7.07 25.65 -3.31
C ALA A 64 7.85 26.37 -4.42
N ALA A 65 8.65 25.63 -5.20
CA ALA A 65 9.37 26.13 -6.37
C ALA A 65 9.42 25.06 -7.48
N GLY A 66 9.80 25.47 -8.69
CA GLY A 66 9.97 24.55 -9.82
C GLY A 66 11.16 23.61 -9.63
N ASN A 67 11.08 22.42 -10.21
CA ASN A 67 12.07 21.35 -10.22
C ASN A 67 12.40 20.74 -8.84
N GLU A 68 11.63 21.03 -7.79
CA GLU A 68 11.88 20.48 -6.45
C GLU A 68 11.38 19.03 -6.30
N ASN A 69 10.45 18.60 -7.15
CA ASN A 69 9.78 17.30 -7.15
C ASN A 69 9.16 16.93 -5.79
N LEU A 70 8.30 17.79 -5.25
CA LEU A 70 7.52 17.47 -4.05
C LEU A 70 6.72 16.16 -4.26
N GLY A 71 6.70 15.28 -3.25
CA GLY A 71 5.93 14.05 -3.28
C GLY A 71 6.67 12.87 -3.91
N VAL A 72 8.00 12.92 -4.01
CA VAL A 72 8.80 11.74 -4.37
C VAL A 72 8.69 10.64 -3.32
N ASP A 73 8.63 11.05 -2.06
CA ASP A 73 8.56 10.18 -0.90
C ASP A 73 7.66 10.80 0.17
N GLN A 74 6.97 9.96 0.93
CA GLN A 74 5.98 10.37 1.92
C GLN A 74 5.98 9.40 3.10
N ALA A 75 5.76 9.92 4.30
CA ALA A 75 5.51 9.13 5.50
C ALA A 75 4.36 9.75 6.28
N VAL A 76 3.63 8.91 7.02
CA VAL A 76 2.47 9.29 7.83
C VAL A 76 2.66 8.76 9.24
N GLY A 77 2.40 9.59 10.25
CA GLY A 77 2.51 9.23 11.67
C GLY A 77 2.55 10.46 12.59
N ASP A 78 2.18 10.28 13.86
CA ASP A 78 2.09 11.36 14.86
C ASP A 78 3.48 11.83 15.37
N LEU A 79 3.94 13.00 14.92
CA LEU A 79 5.22 13.62 15.32
C LEU A 79 5.07 14.61 16.48
N ASP A 80 3.85 15.06 16.76
CA ASP A 80 3.58 16.15 17.70
C ASP A 80 2.85 15.73 19.00
N GLY A 81 2.41 14.47 19.03
CA GLY A 81 1.83 13.75 20.15
C GLY A 81 0.35 14.03 20.38
N ASP A 82 -0.38 14.51 19.37
CA ASP A 82 -1.80 14.84 19.49
C ASP A 82 -2.75 13.66 19.18
N GLY A 83 -2.20 12.54 18.69
CA GLY A 83 -2.92 11.33 18.34
C GLY A 83 -3.56 11.33 16.95
N VAL A 84 -3.27 12.32 16.12
CA VAL A 84 -3.61 12.36 14.68
C VAL A 84 -2.33 12.19 13.88
N ASP A 85 -2.39 11.47 12.76
CA ASP A 85 -1.19 11.27 11.97
C ASP A 85 -0.81 12.53 11.20
N ASP A 86 0.49 12.84 11.16
CA ASP A 86 1.04 13.94 10.39
C ASP A 86 1.54 13.47 9.03
N LEU A 87 1.50 14.35 8.03
CA LEU A 87 2.00 14.06 6.69
C LEU A 87 3.38 14.68 6.49
N VAL A 88 4.38 13.83 6.23
CA VAL A 88 5.75 14.23 5.89
C VAL A 88 6.01 13.99 4.41
N ILE A 89 6.53 15.00 3.70
CA ILE A 89 6.67 14.99 2.25
C ILE A 89 8.09 15.39 1.84
N GLY A 90 8.73 14.53 1.05
CA GLY A 90 10.05 14.77 0.46
C GLY A 90 10.00 15.59 -0.83
N ALA A 91 10.94 16.53 -0.97
CA ALA A 91 11.23 17.29 -2.18
C ALA A 91 12.76 17.28 -2.42
N PRO A 92 13.30 16.16 -2.94
CA PRO A 92 14.74 15.90 -2.95
C PRO A 92 15.54 16.87 -3.80
N TRP A 93 14.90 17.58 -4.72
CA TRP A 93 15.57 18.54 -5.60
C TRP A 93 15.30 19.98 -5.20
N ALA A 94 14.74 20.21 -4.00
CA ALA A 94 14.63 21.55 -3.46
C ALA A 94 16.01 22.20 -3.27
N HIS A 95 16.10 23.47 -3.67
CA HIS A 95 17.32 24.26 -3.54
C HIS A 95 17.46 24.82 -2.12
N ARG A 96 18.69 25.10 -1.68
CA ARG A 96 18.91 25.89 -0.47
C ARG A 96 18.75 27.37 -0.83
N ALA A 97 18.29 28.20 0.12
CA ALA A 97 18.09 29.63 -0.13
C ALA A 97 19.40 30.39 -0.50
N SER A 98 20.56 29.81 -0.16
CA SER A 98 21.88 30.40 -0.41
C SER A 98 22.58 29.91 -1.69
N ASP A 99 22.13 28.80 -2.29
CA ASP A 99 22.83 28.13 -3.39
C ASP A 99 21.95 27.08 -4.11
N GLU A 100 21.96 27.12 -5.45
CA GLU A 100 21.15 26.28 -6.36
C GLU A 100 21.63 24.81 -6.42
N GLN A 101 21.92 24.18 -5.28
CA GLN A 101 22.65 22.90 -5.27
C GLN A 101 21.85 21.69 -4.75
N PHE A 102 20.52 21.64 -4.92
CA PHE A 102 19.69 20.44 -4.72
C PHE A 102 19.98 19.67 -3.40
N ALA A 103 20.00 20.36 -2.27
CA ALA A 103 20.21 19.70 -0.97
C ALA A 103 19.01 18.84 -0.55
N GLY A 104 17.84 19.10 -1.13
CA GLY A 104 16.57 18.50 -0.76
C GLY A 104 15.93 19.19 0.44
N ARG A 105 14.61 19.07 0.52
CA ARG A 105 13.80 19.50 1.66
C ARG A 105 12.80 18.42 2.01
N VAL A 106 12.41 18.44 3.28
CA VAL A 106 11.29 17.66 3.81
C VAL A 106 10.34 18.64 4.47
N TYR A 107 9.06 18.51 4.16
CA TYR A 107 7.98 19.36 4.67
C TYR A 107 7.05 18.53 5.54
N VAL A 108 6.70 19.03 6.71
CA VAL A 108 5.75 18.40 7.65
C VAL A 108 4.48 19.22 7.70
N PHE A 109 3.36 18.54 7.53
CA PHE A 109 2.02 19.09 7.71
C PHE A 109 1.36 18.33 8.85
N PHE A 110 1.07 19.02 9.95
CA PHE A 110 0.37 18.40 11.07
C PHE A 110 -1.07 18.02 10.67
N GLY A 111 -1.51 16.86 11.18
CA GLY A 111 -2.85 16.31 10.98
C GLY A 111 -3.94 17.07 11.72
N GLY A 112 -5.20 16.78 11.39
CA GLY A 112 -6.38 17.32 12.11
C GLY A 112 -6.61 18.82 11.94
N GLU A 113 -5.85 19.49 11.08
CA GLU A 113 -5.95 20.93 10.83
C GLU A 113 -7.00 21.29 9.78
N ASP A 114 -7.78 22.34 10.06
CA ASP A 114 -8.68 22.97 9.09
C ASP A 114 -7.85 23.80 8.10
N ARG A 115 -7.30 23.13 7.09
CA ARG A 115 -6.51 23.74 6.02
C ARG A 115 -7.38 24.21 4.86
N PRO A 116 -6.99 25.27 4.15
CA PRO A 116 -7.55 25.57 2.84
C PRO A 116 -7.42 24.34 1.92
N PRO A 117 -8.38 24.11 0.99
CA PRO A 117 -8.34 22.97 0.07
C PRO A 117 -7.09 22.90 -0.83
N SER A 118 -6.32 23.98 -0.90
CA SER A 118 -5.01 23.97 -1.54
C SER A 118 -4.02 24.87 -0.81
N VAL A 119 -2.82 24.35 -0.57
CA VAL A 119 -1.70 25.01 0.12
C VAL A 119 -0.38 24.76 -0.61
N SER A 120 0.62 25.61 -0.38
CA SER A 120 1.99 25.39 -0.86
C SER A 120 2.81 24.59 0.16
N ALA A 121 3.79 23.82 -0.29
CA ALA A 121 4.84 23.26 0.55
C ALA A 121 5.59 24.35 1.35
N GLY A 122 5.61 25.58 0.85
CA GLY A 122 6.15 26.73 1.58
C GLY A 122 5.32 27.15 2.82
N ASP A 123 4.09 26.66 2.92
CA ASP A 123 3.17 26.90 4.05
C ASP A 123 3.18 25.74 5.07
N ALA A 124 4.13 24.80 4.95
CA ALA A 124 4.28 23.69 5.89
C ALA A 124 4.59 24.15 7.32
N ASP A 125 4.14 23.39 8.32
CA ASP A 125 4.34 23.73 9.73
C ASP A 125 5.80 23.57 10.14
N VAL A 126 6.48 22.55 9.58
CA VAL A 126 7.92 22.36 9.75
C VAL A 126 8.57 22.14 8.38
N THR A 127 9.67 22.86 8.15
CA THR A 127 10.54 22.66 6.98
C THR A 127 11.93 22.22 7.42
N ILE A 128 12.39 21.09 6.91
CA ILE A 128 13.73 20.55 7.14
C ILE A 128 14.53 20.69 5.84
N ILE A 129 15.71 21.29 5.93
CA ILE A 129 16.57 21.61 4.79
C ILE A 129 17.79 20.71 4.84
N GLY A 130 18.13 20.04 3.73
CA GLY A 130 19.31 19.20 3.59
C GLY A 130 20.62 19.91 3.97
N ALA A 131 21.56 19.13 4.51
CA ALA A 131 22.74 19.67 5.18
C ALA A 131 23.78 20.26 4.23
N ALA A 132 23.92 19.68 3.04
CA ALA A 132 24.89 20.09 2.05
C ALA A 132 24.32 20.00 0.62
N PRO A 133 24.94 20.72 -0.32
CA PRO A 133 24.76 20.52 -1.76
C PRO A 133 24.72 19.04 -2.18
N LEU A 134 23.71 18.68 -2.97
CA LEU A 134 23.51 17.37 -3.60
C LEU A 134 23.22 16.22 -2.64
N ASP A 135 22.91 16.50 -1.36
CA ASP A 135 22.49 15.48 -0.40
C ASP A 135 21.13 14.86 -0.77
N GLN A 136 20.26 15.65 -1.41
CA GLN A 136 18.94 15.26 -1.92
C GLN A 136 18.05 14.55 -0.89
N LEU A 137 17.98 15.14 0.30
CA LEU A 137 17.15 14.68 1.42
C LEU A 137 15.70 14.41 0.99
N GLY A 138 15.13 13.28 1.42
CA GLY A 138 13.72 12.94 1.17
C GLY A 138 13.42 12.41 -0.23
N GLY A 139 14.33 11.64 -0.83
CA GLY A 139 14.04 10.88 -2.06
C GLY A 139 15.23 10.57 -2.99
N GLY A 140 16.41 11.16 -2.72
CA GLY A 140 17.66 10.88 -3.44
C GLY A 140 17.69 11.25 -4.93
N SER A 141 18.81 10.99 -5.60
CA SER A 141 19.04 11.33 -7.02
C SER A 141 18.10 10.61 -7.98
N LEU A 142 17.67 9.41 -7.59
CA LEU A 142 16.88 8.52 -8.42
C LEU A 142 15.37 8.64 -8.16
N ARG A 143 14.95 9.61 -7.32
CA ARG A 143 13.55 9.88 -6.99
C ARG A 143 12.82 8.64 -6.46
N GLN A 144 13.45 7.98 -5.49
CA GLN A 144 12.96 6.71 -4.91
C GLN A 144 12.29 7.00 -3.57
N PRO A 145 11.11 6.42 -3.30
CA PRO A 145 10.49 6.48 -1.98
C PRO A 145 11.20 5.54 -1.00
N GLY A 146 10.83 5.63 0.28
CA GLY A 146 11.35 4.83 1.38
C GLY A 146 12.53 5.47 2.12
N THR A 147 12.83 6.74 1.86
CA THR A 147 13.88 7.52 2.54
C THR A 147 13.39 8.23 3.80
N ILE A 148 12.09 8.21 4.08
CA ILE A 148 11.46 8.84 5.24
C ILE A 148 10.71 7.77 6.03
N ALA A 149 10.91 7.72 7.34
CA ALA A 149 10.13 6.89 8.26
C ALA A 149 9.83 7.66 9.55
N ILE A 150 8.75 7.29 10.23
CA ILE A 150 8.31 7.87 11.50
C ILE A 150 8.15 6.75 12.52
N GLY A 151 8.74 6.90 13.70
CA GLY A 151 8.64 5.92 14.78
C GLY A 151 9.30 6.38 16.07
N ASP A 152 8.82 5.91 17.22
CA ASP A 152 9.37 6.27 18.54
C ASP A 152 10.63 5.44 18.85
N VAL A 153 11.79 5.97 18.47
CA VAL A 153 13.09 5.27 18.60
C VAL A 153 13.83 5.63 19.88
N ASN A 154 13.33 6.62 20.62
CA ASN A 154 13.87 7.03 21.91
C ASN A 154 12.98 6.59 23.10
N GLY A 155 11.75 6.12 22.84
CA GLY A 155 10.81 5.60 23.83
C GLY A 155 10.06 6.67 24.63
N ASP A 156 9.94 7.90 24.12
CA ASP A 156 9.26 9.00 24.80
C ASP A 156 7.75 9.12 24.49
N GLY A 157 7.27 8.30 23.56
CA GLY A 157 5.88 8.23 23.12
C GLY A 157 5.52 9.20 21.99
N LEU A 158 6.49 9.89 21.39
CA LEU A 158 6.30 10.74 20.22
C LEU A 158 6.96 10.08 18.99
N GLY A 159 6.39 10.24 17.81
CA GLY A 159 7.05 9.80 16.58
C GLY A 159 8.34 10.58 16.34
N ASP A 160 9.46 9.88 16.19
CA ASP A 160 10.72 10.46 15.73
C ASP A 160 10.80 10.37 14.20
N LEU A 161 11.42 11.36 13.57
CA LEU A 161 11.56 11.42 12.12
C LEU A 161 12.94 10.91 11.69
N ILE A 162 12.95 9.84 10.88
CA ILE A 162 14.16 9.21 10.33
C ILE A 162 14.26 9.60 8.86
N LEU A 163 15.38 10.23 8.48
CA LEU A 163 15.60 10.78 7.14
C LEU A 163 16.87 10.24 6.50
N GLY A 164 16.72 9.62 5.34
CA GLY A 164 17.79 9.19 4.46
C GLY A 164 18.25 10.29 3.49
N ALA A 165 19.57 10.39 3.31
CA ALA A 165 20.23 11.23 2.31
C ALA A 165 21.31 10.41 1.59
N SER A 166 20.89 9.47 0.74
CA SER A 166 21.76 8.49 0.07
C SER A 166 22.86 9.11 -0.80
N ASP A 167 22.65 10.33 -1.30
CA ASP A 167 23.60 11.04 -2.16
C ASP A 167 24.60 11.89 -1.37
N ALA A 168 24.38 12.07 -0.06
CA ALA A 168 25.27 12.79 0.82
C ALA A 168 26.67 12.19 0.88
N ARG A 169 27.64 13.04 1.26
CA ARG A 169 29.04 12.64 1.54
C ARG A 169 29.69 11.85 0.38
N SER A 170 29.57 12.38 -0.84
CA SER A 170 30.04 11.70 -2.06
C SER A 170 29.38 10.33 -2.27
N ARG A 171 28.08 10.25 -1.95
CA ARG A 171 27.24 9.05 -2.05
C ARG A 171 27.60 7.91 -1.10
N SER A 172 28.43 8.12 -0.08
CA SER A 172 28.47 7.14 1.02
C SER A 172 27.10 7.04 1.70
N GLY A 173 26.34 8.14 1.67
CA GLY A 173 25.02 8.25 2.28
C GLY A 173 25.09 8.59 3.76
N GLU A 174 23.95 8.98 4.29
CA GLU A 174 23.74 9.40 5.66
C GLU A 174 22.28 9.18 6.07
N VAL A 175 22.04 8.86 7.33
CA VAL A 175 20.72 8.88 7.96
C VAL A 175 20.75 9.87 9.12
N ARG A 176 19.67 10.65 9.29
CA ARG A 176 19.49 11.57 10.40
C ARG A 176 18.20 11.25 11.14
N ILE A 177 18.26 11.36 12.46
CA ILE A 177 17.10 11.21 13.34
C ILE A 177 16.84 12.58 13.97
N LEU A 178 15.60 13.04 13.87
CA LEU A 178 15.09 14.19 14.58
C LEU A 178 14.02 13.70 15.54
N PHE A 179 14.21 13.91 16.83
CA PHE A 179 13.25 13.42 17.80
C PHE A 179 11.92 14.16 17.72
N GLY A 180 10.85 13.40 17.95
CA GLY A 180 9.50 13.89 18.14
C GLY A 180 9.47 14.91 19.28
N ARG A 181 8.53 15.85 19.20
CA ARG A 181 8.36 16.86 20.24
C ARG A 181 6.97 17.44 20.16
N THR A 182 6.51 18.00 21.27
CA THR A 182 5.18 18.63 21.28
C THR A 182 5.05 19.71 20.21
N ARG A 183 3.82 19.89 19.71
CA ARG A 183 3.48 20.94 18.74
C ARG A 183 4.08 22.32 19.04
N VAL A 184 4.00 22.77 20.30
CA VAL A 184 4.55 24.06 20.75
C VAL A 184 6.07 24.13 20.55
N ALA A 185 6.78 23.01 20.71
CA ALA A 185 8.21 22.92 20.50
C ALA A 185 8.60 22.89 19.01
N TRP A 186 7.78 22.27 18.16
CA TRP A 186 7.95 22.37 16.70
C TRP A 186 7.73 23.81 16.21
N GLU A 187 6.64 24.46 16.63
CA GLU A 187 6.32 25.85 16.28
C GLU A 187 7.38 26.87 16.74
N ALA A 188 8.15 26.53 17.78
CA ALA A 188 9.27 27.37 18.23
C ALA A 188 10.48 27.33 17.27
N THR A 189 10.63 26.25 16.51
CA THR A 189 11.69 26.09 15.49
C THR A 189 11.12 25.43 14.22
N PRO A 190 10.25 26.13 13.47
CA PRO A 190 9.54 25.57 12.31
C PRO A 190 10.46 25.40 11.08
N THR A 191 11.71 25.82 11.18
CA THR A 191 12.71 25.60 10.12
C THR A 191 13.98 25.04 10.72
N ILE A 192 14.41 23.88 10.21
CA ILE A 192 15.60 23.16 10.65
C ILE A 192 16.56 23.08 9.47
N ASP A 193 17.65 23.84 9.54
CA ASP A 193 18.74 23.74 8.58
C ASP A 193 19.78 22.72 9.09
N LEU A 194 19.80 21.55 8.46
CA LEU A 194 20.66 20.43 8.84
C LEU A 194 22.16 20.73 8.71
N ALA A 195 22.53 21.82 8.03
CA ALA A 195 23.89 22.33 7.98
C ALA A 195 24.36 22.93 9.31
N THR A 196 23.41 23.46 10.11
CA THR A 196 23.68 24.18 11.37
C THR A 196 23.10 23.47 12.59
N THR A 197 22.05 22.68 12.39
CA THR A 197 21.39 21.87 13.41
C THR A 197 21.37 20.42 12.91
N PRO A 198 22.38 19.60 13.23
CA PRO A 198 22.60 18.33 12.54
C PRO A 198 21.49 17.26 12.66
N GLY A 199 20.44 17.50 13.45
CA GLY A 199 19.56 16.46 13.98
C GLY A 199 20.08 15.96 15.33
N ASP A 200 19.28 15.14 16.00
CA ASP A 200 19.61 14.59 17.31
C ASP A 200 20.61 13.43 17.19
N VAL A 201 20.53 12.67 16.09
CA VAL A 201 21.48 11.60 15.73
C VAL A 201 21.86 11.70 14.27
N VAL A 202 23.16 11.53 13.98
CA VAL A 202 23.69 11.43 12.61
C VAL A 202 24.39 10.08 12.42
N ILE A 203 23.94 9.28 11.46
CA ILE A 203 24.50 7.98 11.12
C ILE A 203 25.18 8.07 9.75
N THR A 204 26.47 7.74 9.68
CA THR A 204 27.26 7.81 8.45
C THR A 204 27.83 6.45 8.06
N ALA A 205 28.16 6.26 6.78
CA ALA A 205 28.90 5.09 6.31
C ALA A 205 30.37 5.43 6.03
N VAL A 206 31.27 4.46 6.23
CA VAL A 206 32.70 4.58 5.89
C VAL A 206 32.95 4.27 4.41
N GLY A 207 32.14 3.37 3.82
CA GLY A 207 32.28 2.97 2.42
C GLY A 207 32.01 4.09 1.41
N VAL A 208 32.72 4.07 0.29
CA VAL A 208 32.43 4.98 -0.84
C VAL A 208 31.24 4.45 -1.62
N ARG A 209 30.28 5.32 -1.96
CA ARG A 209 29.11 4.95 -2.80
C ARG A 209 28.23 3.85 -2.18
N SER A 210 28.27 3.67 -0.85
CA SER A 210 27.42 2.71 -0.14
C SER A 210 25.92 3.06 -0.21
N TRP A 211 25.58 4.34 -0.44
CA TRP A 211 24.20 4.83 -0.49
C TRP A 211 23.40 4.53 0.79
N LEU A 212 24.01 4.68 1.96
CA LEU A 212 23.30 4.56 3.24
C LEU A 212 22.12 5.53 3.29
N GLY A 213 20.97 5.04 3.75
CA GLY A 213 19.73 5.82 3.77
C GLY A 213 19.04 5.88 2.41
N THR A 214 19.34 4.93 1.50
CA THR A 214 18.49 4.72 0.30
C THR A 214 17.10 4.29 0.71
N THR A 215 17.02 3.46 1.76
CA THR A 215 15.79 3.06 2.43
C THR A 215 16.00 3.16 3.93
N VAL A 216 14.94 3.53 4.64
CA VAL A 216 14.87 3.52 6.10
C VAL A 216 13.53 2.92 6.53
N ALA A 217 13.53 2.25 7.68
CA ALA A 217 12.32 1.71 8.31
C ALA A 217 12.51 1.70 9.83
N VAL A 218 11.41 1.50 10.55
CA VAL A 218 11.40 1.43 12.01
C VAL A 218 10.54 0.27 12.50
N GLY A 219 10.87 -0.28 13.67
CA GLY A 219 10.06 -1.28 14.38
C GLY A 219 10.87 -2.01 15.46
N ASP A 220 10.21 -2.76 16.33
CA ASP A 220 10.83 -3.38 17.52
C ASP A 220 11.47 -4.74 17.16
N ILE A 221 12.67 -4.70 16.57
CA ILE A 221 13.34 -5.90 16.03
C ILE A 221 13.93 -6.76 17.15
N ASN A 222 14.26 -6.16 18.30
CA ASN A 222 14.85 -6.89 19.41
C ASN A 222 13.82 -7.34 20.48
N GLY A 223 12.57 -6.86 20.39
CA GLY A 223 11.47 -7.19 21.29
C GLY A 223 11.52 -6.47 22.65
N ASP A 224 12.14 -5.30 22.74
CA ASP A 224 12.28 -4.50 23.96
C ASP A 224 11.25 -3.37 24.11
N SER A 225 10.32 -3.27 23.16
CA SER A 225 9.26 -2.26 23.07
C SER A 225 9.73 -0.84 22.75
N MET A 226 10.98 -0.64 22.35
CA MET A 226 11.42 0.58 21.67
C MET A 226 11.54 0.29 20.17
N GLN A 227 11.22 1.27 19.32
CA GLN A 227 11.41 1.08 17.89
C GLN A 227 12.90 1.20 17.53
N ASP A 228 13.37 0.28 16.71
CA ASP A 228 14.73 0.25 16.18
C ASP A 228 14.78 0.98 14.83
N VAL A 229 15.95 1.48 14.46
CA VAL A 229 16.17 2.11 13.14
C VAL A 229 16.84 1.11 12.21
N ILE A 230 16.24 0.88 11.05
CA ILE A 230 16.80 0.05 9.98
C ILE A 230 17.20 0.96 8.82
N ALA A 231 18.42 0.83 8.32
CA ALA A 231 18.94 1.62 7.21
C ALA A 231 19.57 0.75 6.12
N GLY A 232 19.09 0.91 4.88
CA GLY A 232 19.62 0.24 3.71
C GLY A 232 20.78 1.00 3.07
N ALA A 233 21.81 0.26 2.66
CA ALA A 233 22.99 0.72 1.93
C ALA A 233 23.25 -0.20 0.72
N PRO A 234 22.39 -0.16 -0.32
CA PRO A 234 22.45 -1.11 -1.43
C PRO A 234 23.72 -1.05 -2.27
N GLY A 235 24.49 0.04 -2.21
CA GLY A 235 25.78 0.17 -2.90
C GLY A 235 26.98 -0.37 -2.12
N ALA A 236 26.77 -0.93 -0.92
CA ALA A 236 27.87 -1.43 -0.10
C ALA A 236 28.52 -2.71 -0.69
N ASP A 237 29.84 -2.80 -0.57
CA ASP A 237 30.66 -3.83 -1.23
C ASP A 237 30.91 -5.09 -0.37
N GLY A 238 30.22 -5.22 0.75
CA GLY A 238 30.42 -6.31 1.70
C GLY A 238 31.74 -6.24 2.48
N PRO A 239 31.98 -7.21 3.38
CA PRO A 239 33.24 -7.42 4.10
C PRO A 239 34.46 -7.35 3.18
N ASN A 240 35.48 -6.59 3.57
CA ASN A 240 36.73 -6.40 2.82
C ASN A 240 36.56 -5.82 1.40
N SER A 241 35.39 -5.28 1.06
CA SER A 241 35.07 -4.72 -0.27
C SER A 241 35.25 -5.72 -1.43
N ASP A 242 34.94 -7.01 -1.19
CA ASP A 242 35.13 -8.09 -2.14
C ASP A 242 33.86 -8.52 -2.89
N ARG A 243 32.69 -8.01 -2.50
CA ARG A 243 31.39 -8.26 -3.14
C ARG A 243 30.76 -6.94 -3.57
N ARG A 244 31.32 -6.37 -4.65
CA ARG A 244 30.83 -5.12 -5.23
C ARG A 244 29.30 -5.09 -5.31
N ASP A 245 28.70 -4.01 -4.80
CA ASP A 245 27.25 -3.77 -4.84
C ASP A 245 26.41 -4.93 -4.25
N ALA A 246 26.93 -5.69 -3.27
CA ALA A 246 26.16 -6.71 -2.55
C ALA A 246 25.01 -6.10 -1.74
N GLY A 247 25.20 -4.87 -1.28
CA GLY A 247 24.28 -4.19 -0.39
C GLY A 247 24.39 -4.68 1.05
N GLU A 248 24.07 -3.77 1.96
CA GLU A 248 24.08 -4.02 3.40
C GLU A 248 22.88 -3.35 4.04
N VAL A 249 22.41 -3.92 5.15
CA VAL A 249 21.36 -3.35 6.01
C VAL A 249 21.90 -3.24 7.42
N TYR A 250 21.70 -2.10 8.05
CA TYR A 250 22.15 -1.81 9.40
C TYR A 250 20.94 -1.60 10.30
N ILE A 251 20.93 -2.24 11.46
CA ILE A 251 19.89 -2.11 12.48
C ILE A 251 20.53 -1.51 13.73
N PHE A 252 19.94 -0.43 14.22
CA PHE A 252 20.33 0.27 15.44
C PHE A 252 19.19 0.16 16.43
N PHE A 253 19.42 -0.51 17.55
CA PHE A 253 18.37 -0.69 18.54
C PHE A 253 18.00 0.62 19.23
N GLY A 254 16.70 0.84 19.39
CA GLY A 254 16.10 1.97 20.10
C GLY A 254 16.70 2.13 21.49
N ARG A 255 16.91 3.39 21.93
CA ARG A 255 17.51 3.68 23.24
C ARG A 255 17.34 5.14 23.65
N ASP A 256 17.36 5.40 24.96
CA ASP A 256 17.60 6.74 25.51
C ASP A 256 18.69 6.66 26.60
N PRO A 257 19.81 7.39 26.50
CA PRO A 257 20.16 8.35 25.44
C PRO A 257 20.78 7.70 24.18
N TRP A 258 20.47 8.27 23.02
CA TRP A 258 21.20 8.01 21.77
C TRP A 258 22.55 8.73 21.74
N PRO A 259 23.61 8.10 21.17
CA PRO A 259 24.81 8.83 20.76
C PRO A 259 24.49 9.77 19.60
N GLY A 260 24.93 11.04 19.68
CA GLY A 260 24.63 12.02 18.62
C GLY A 260 25.32 11.78 17.27
N THR A 261 26.29 10.87 17.20
CA THR A 261 26.92 10.47 15.94
C THR A 261 27.29 9.00 15.99
N LEU A 262 26.98 8.29 14.90
CA LEU A 262 27.23 6.88 14.70
C LEU A 262 27.87 6.63 13.33
N VAL A 263 28.64 5.56 13.25
CA VAL A 263 29.19 5.02 12.01
C VAL A 263 28.58 3.64 11.80
N ALA A 264 27.87 3.43 10.70
CA ALA A 264 27.03 2.26 10.48
C ALA A 264 27.81 0.94 10.60
N GLU A 265 28.99 0.86 9.99
CA GLU A 265 29.86 -0.33 10.06
C GLU A 265 30.41 -0.61 11.47
N GLU A 266 30.50 0.40 12.33
CA GLU A 266 31.14 0.31 13.65
C GLU A 266 30.13 0.24 14.80
N ASP A 267 28.98 0.90 14.67
CA ASP A 267 28.06 1.13 15.79
C ASP A 267 26.71 0.42 15.64
N ALA A 268 26.36 -0.10 14.46
CA ALA A 268 25.14 -0.88 14.30
C ALA A 268 25.13 -2.10 15.24
N ASP A 269 23.98 -2.38 15.83
CA ASP A 269 23.79 -3.55 16.70
C ASP A 269 23.73 -4.82 15.87
N VAL A 270 23.09 -4.75 14.69
CA VAL A 270 23.06 -5.82 13.70
C VAL A 270 23.42 -5.27 12.32
N ARG A 271 24.34 -5.95 11.64
CA ARG A 271 24.71 -5.70 10.24
C ARG A 271 24.40 -6.92 9.39
N VAL A 272 23.52 -6.76 8.41
CA VAL A 272 23.18 -7.80 7.42
C VAL A 272 23.92 -7.49 6.13
N VAL A 273 24.56 -8.50 5.54
CA VAL A 273 25.36 -8.36 4.32
C VAL A 273 24.77 -9.23 3.21
N GLY A 274 24.56 -8.65 2.03
CA GLY A 274 24.10 -9.36 0.83
C GLY A 274 25.01 -10.54 0.44
N ALA A 275 24.42 -11.60 -0.12
CA ALA A 275 25.11 -12.88 -0.29
C ALA A 275 26.13 -12.86 -1.44
N GLN A 276 25.82 -12.15 -2.52
CA GLN A 276 26.59 -12.13 -3.76
C GLN A 276 26.82 -10.70 -4.26
N ARG A 277 27.67 -10.58 -5.29
CA ARG A 277 27.89 -9.31 -5.99
C ARG A 277 26.62 -8.88 -6.69
N GLU A 278 26.36 -7.58 -6.67
CA GLU A 278 25.21 -6.97 -7.34
C GLU A 278 23.85 -7.41 -6.79
N ASP A 279 23.77 -8.01 -5.59
CA ASP A 279 22.48 -8.31 -4.93
C ASP A 279 21.69 -7.04 -4.58
N LEU A 280 22.40 -5.94 -4.27
CA LEU A 280 21.83 -4.66 -3.88
C LEU A 280 20.88 -4.77 -2.66
N LEU A 281 21.21 -5.63 -1.68
CA LEU A 281 20.44 -5.79 -0.44
C LEU A 281 20.20 -4.43 0.24
N GLY A 282 19.00 -4.21 0.75
CA GLY A 282 18.57 -2.92 1.32
C GLY A 282 18.05 -1.93 0.26
N SER A 283 17.71 -2.43 -0.94
CA SER A 283 16.99 -1.64 -1.95
C SER A 283 15.52 -1.39 -1.61
N GLY A 284 14.95 -2.23 -0.75
CA GLY A 284 13.61 -2.12 -0.20
C GLY A 284 13.63 -2.64 1.24
N LEU A 285 12.84 -2.03 2.12
CA LEU A 285 12.69 -2.43 3.52
C LEU A 285 11.22 -2.41 3.88
N ALA A 286 10.79 -3.39 4.68
CA ALA A 286 9.55 -3.36 5.43
C ALA A 286 9.75 -4.08 6.75
N VAL A 287 8.96 -3.69 7.76
CA VAL A 287 9.09 -4.20 9.12
C VAL A 287 7.70 -4.60 9.64
N GLY A 288 7.63 -5.74 10.31
CA GLY A 288 6.43 -6.24 10.96
C GLY A 288 6.53 -7.72 11.29
N LYS A 289 5.50 -8.27 11.93
CA LYS A 289 5.52 -9.63 12.50
C LYS A 289 5.19 -10.68 11.43
N LEU A 290 6.22 -11.17 10.76
CA LEU A 290 6.14 -12.16 9.70
C LEU A 290 6.36 -13.59 10.22
N ASP A 291 6.76 -13.75 11.48
CA ASP A 291 6.82 -15.00 12.20
C ASP A 291 5.87 -15.03 13.42
N ALA A 292 5.89 -16.11 14.18
CA ALA A 292 5.00 -16.29 15.33
C ALA A 292 5.50 -15.60 16.63
N THR A 293 6.61 -14.87 16.57
CA THR A 293 7.21 -14.22 17.73
C THR A 293 6.69 -12.78 17.91
N PRO A 294 6.81 -12.20 19.12
CA PRO A 294 6.31 -10.85 19.36
C PRO A 294 7.16 -9.72 18.77
N ALA A 295 8.43 -10.00 18.46
CA ALA A 295 9.34 -9.00 17.88
C ALA A 295 9.00 -8.79 16.40
N ASP A 296 9.26 -7.59 15.91
CA ASP A 296 9.09 -7.31 14.49
C ASP A 296 10.25 -7.90 13.68
N ASP A 297 9.94 -8.34 12.46
CA ASP A 297 10.90 -8.91 11.53
C ASP A 297 11.27 -7.88 10.46
N VAL A 298 12.42 -8.06 9.82
CA VAL A 298 12.89 -7.16 8.76
C VAL A 298 12.87 -7.87 7.42
N ALA A 299 11.98 -7.45 6.52
CA ALA A 299 12.01 -7.82 5.11
C ALA A 299 12.96 -6.91 4.34
N MET A 300 13.95 -7.49 3.67
CA MET A 300 15.04 -6.78 2.99
C MET A 300 15.10 -7.20 1.54
N GLY A 301 14.85 -6.25 0.65
CA GLY A 301 14.93 -6.47 -0.78
C GLY A 301 16.33 -6.29 -1.36
N GLY A 302 16.73 -7.20 -2.23
CA GLY A 302 17.84 -7.04 -3.16
C GLY A 302 17.32 -7.10 -4.59
N ARG A 303 17.36 -5.97 -5.32
CA ARG A 303 16.78 -5.91 -6.68
C ARG A 303 17.69 -6.50 -7.76
N GLY A 304 18.94 -6.81 -7.44
CA GLY A 304 19.87 -7.36 -8.42
C GLY A 304 19.92 -8.89 -8.43
N GLY A 305 20.79 -9.46 -9.27
CA GLY A 305 20.83 -10.91 -9.52
C GLY A 305 19.76 -11.43 -10.50
N ALA A 306 19.26 -12.66 -10.27
CA ALA A 306 18.35 -13.39 -11.16
C ALA A 306 16.87 -12.98 -11.05
N GLY A 307 16.57 -11.67 -10.95
CA GLY A 307 15.19 -11.14 -10.91
C GLY A 307 14.75 -10.39 -9.67
N GLY A 308 15.66 -10.18 -8.72
CA GLY A 308 15.34 -9.67 -7.40
C GLY A 308 15.07 -10.78 -6.41
N GLN A 309 15.36 -10.52 -5.13
CA GLN A 309 15.12 -11.41 -4.00
C GLN A 309 14.66 -10.59 -2.79
N VAL A 310 13.87 -11.21 -1.93
CA VAL A 310 13.55 -10.68 -0.60
C VAL A 310 14.07 -11.65 0.45
N HIS A 311 14.78 -11.10 1.43
CA HIS A 311 15.33 -11.81 2.57
C HIS A 311 14.65 -11.30 3.83
N VAL A 312 14.00 -12.17 4.59
CA VAL A 312 13.39 -11.81 5.87
C VAL A 312 14.27 -12.35 7.00
N LEU A 313 14.69 -11.44 7.88
CA LEU A 313 15.38 -11.75 9.13
C LEU A 313 14.38 -11.65 10.27
N PHE A 314 14.22 -12.73 11.04
CA PHE A 314 13.27 -12.71 12.15
C PHE A 314 13.85 -12.00 13.38
N GLY A 315 13.03 -11.15 14.00
CA GLY A 315 13.35 -10.35 15.16
C GLY A 315 13.72 -11.20 16.37
N SER A 316 14.70 -10.74 17.15
CA SER A 316 15.09 -11.40 18.39
C SER A 316 16.01 -10.53 19.24
N SER A 317 15.87 -10.65 20.56
CA SER A 317 16.83 -10.07 21.51
C SER A 317 18.24 -10.67 21.42
N ASN A 318 18.45 -11.74 20.64
CA ASN A 318 19.72 -12.45 20.50
C ASN A 318 20.27 -12.45 19.07
N LEU A 319 19.92 -11.44 18.27
CA LEU A 319 20.44 -11.33 16.91
C LEU A 319 21.98 -11.23 16.89
N PRO A 320 22.64 -11.89 15.92
CA PRO A 320 24.09 -11.78 15.79
C PRO A 320 24.46 -10.38 15.32
N ARG A 321 25.56 -9.83 15.84
CA ARG A 321 26.08 -8.53 15.40
C ARG A 321 26.30 -8.44 13.89
N THR A 322 26.62 -9.57 13.24
CA THR A 322 26.73 -9.62 11.78
C THR A 322 26.07 -10.89 11.25
N ARG A 323 25.20 -10.72 10.25
CA ARG A 323 24.55 -11.79 9.48
C ARG A 323 24.99 -11.68 8.03
N ASP A 324 25.93 -12.54 7.62
CA ASP A 324 26.40 -12.57 6.24
C ASP A 324 25.60 -13.62 5.45
N LEU A 325 24.73 -13.17 4.54
CA LEU A 325 23.80 -14.07 3.83
C LEU A 325 24.50 -15.10 2.92
N SER A 326 25.79 -14.93 2.63
CA SER A 326 26.57 -15.91 1.87
C SER A 326 26.83 -17.22 2.64
N ASN A 327 26.76 -17.19 3.97
CA ASN A 327 27.04 -18.34 4.84
C ASN A 327 26.05 -18.51 6.01
N MET A 328 25.26 -17.49 6.29
CA MET A 328 24.19 -17.46 7.29
C MET A 328 22.91 -16.97 6.59
N PRO A 329 22.17 -17.86 5.89
CA PRO A 329 21.01 -17.45 5.09
C PRO A 329 19.95 -16.76 5.95
N ALA A 330 19.07 -15.99 5.31
CA ALA A 330 17.93 -15.38 5.99
C ALA A 330 16.95 -16.45 6.52
N ASP A 331 16.08 -16.08 7.45
CA ASP A 331 15.10 -16.99 8.03
C ASP A 331 13.99 -17.33 7.03
N TRP A 332 13.63 -16.40 6.16
CA TRP A 332 12.78 -16.67 5.02
C TRP A 332 13.35 -16.01 3.76
N ILE A 333 13.43 -16.77 2.67
CA ILE A 333 13.96 -16.31 1.38
C ILE A 333 12.85 -16.39 0.34
N ILE A 334 12.64 -15.30 -0.37
CA ILE A 334 11.68 -15.21 -1.47
C ILE A 334 12.45 -14.90 -2.75
N VAL A 335 12.25 -15.72 -3.77
CA VAL A 335 12.91 -15.58 -5.07
C VAL A 335 11.89 -15.22 -6.16
N ALA A 336 12.31 -14.34 -7.07
CA ALA A 336 11.47 -13.89 -8.16
C ALA A 336 11.12 -15.03 -9.12
N ALA A 337 9.93 -14.90 -9.73
CA ALA A 337 9.50 -15.76 -10.83
C ALA A 337 10.35 -15.50 -12.09
N ASP A 338 10.53 -14.22 -12.42
CA ASP A 338 11.09 -13.78 -13.70
C ASP A 338 12.27 -12.81 -13.53
N PRO A 339 13.44 -13.09 -14.15
CA PRO A 339 14.59 -12.21 -14.09
C PRO A 339 14.39 -10.86 -14.80
N GLY A 340 14.36 -9.77 -14.05
CA GLY A 340 14.35 -8.39 -14.58
C GLY A 340 13.23 -7.52 -14.03
N ASP A 341 12.32 -8.10 -13.25
CA ASP A 341 11.03 -7.47 -12.93
C ASP A 341 11.06 -6.54 -11.69
N ASP A 342 12.27 -6.18 -11.24
CA ASP A 342 12.52 -5.26 -10.10
C ASP A 342 11.88 -5.70 -8.76
N MET A 343 11.67 -7.00 -8.54
CA MET A 343 11.13 -7.54 -7.29
C MET A 343 11.97 -7.13 -6.07
N GLY A 344 11.29 -6.85 -4.96
CA GLY A 344 11.91 -6.58 -3.66
C GLY A 344 12.29 -5.12 -3.46
N ARG A 345 12.09 -4.27 -4.46
CA ARG A 345 12.37 -2.83 -4.31
C ARG A 345 11.34 -2.10 -3.44
N TYR A 346 10.08 -2.52 -3.48
CA TYR A 346 9.00 -1.92 -2.71
C TYR A 346 8.31 -3.03 -1.93
N LEU A 347 8.23 -2.85 -0.62
CA LEU A 347 7.73 -3.83 0.33
C LEU A 347 6.82 -3.11 1.31
N SER A 348 5.81 -3.80 1.81
CA SER A 348 5.03 -3.41 2.99
C SER A 348 4.72 -4.65 3.81
N VAL A 349 4.27 -4.45 5.05
CA VAL A 349 3.81 -5.53 5.92
C VAL A 349 2.54 -5.10 6.64
N GLY A 350 1.49 -5.91 6.57
CA GLY A 350 0.24 -5.68 7.32
C GLY A 350 -0.78 -6.78 7.09
N ASP A 351 -1.80 -6.85 7.93
CA ASP A 351 -2.83 -7.91 7.87
C ASP A 351 -3.86 -7.59 6.78
N VAL A 352 -3.53 -7.92 5.52
CA VAL A 352 -4.44 -7.75 4.38
C VAL A 352 -5.35 -8.95 4.15
N SER A 353 -5.01 -10.11 4.73
CA SER A 353 -5.84 -11.31 4.73
C SER A 353 -6.97 -11.29 5.77
N GLY A 354 -6.89 -10.39 6.75
CA GLY A 354 -7.85 -10.24 7.84
C GLY A 354 -7.86 -11.40 8.82
N ASP A 355 -6.74 -12.12 8.93
CA ASP A 355 -6.61 -13.30 9.80
C ASP A 355 -5.98 -12.97 11.17
N GLY A 356 -5.61 -11.70 11.38
CA GLY A 356 -4.97 -11.18 12.57
C GLY A 356 -3.44 -11.24 12.54
N GLN A 357 -2.84 -11.67 11.43
CA GLN A 357 -1.40 -11.83 11.27
C GLN A 357 -0.90 -10.98 10.10
N PRO A 358 0.20 -10.24 10.26
CA PRO A 358 0.74 -9.46 9.16
C PRO A 358 1.21 -10.34 8.00
N ASP A 359 0.88 -9.90 6.79
CA ASP A 359 1.28 -10.46 5.53
C ASP A 359 2.43 -9.64 4.93
N LEU A 360 3.18 -10.22 4.00
CA LEU A 360 4.23 -9.51 3.27
C LEU A 360 3.75 -9.18 1.86
N GLU A 361 3.65 -7.89 1.53
CA GLU A 361 3.38 -7.44 0.16
C GLU A 361 4.67 -7.05 -0.57
N ILE A 362 4.77 -7.47 -1.82
CA ILE A 362 5.96 -7.33 -2.65
C ILE A 362 5.58 -6.72 -3.98
N GLY A 363 6.07 -5.53 -4.25
CA GLY A 363 5.97 -4.90 -5.56
C GLY A 363 6.88 -5.58 -6.58
N VAL A 364 6.35 -5.85 -7.76
CA VAL A 364 7.06 -6.42 -8.92
C VAL A 364 6.77 -5.52 -10.14
N PRO A 365 7.34 -4.30 -10.19
CA PRO A 365 6.92 -3.28 -11.15
C PRO A 365 7.24 -3.61 -12.61
N GLY A 366 8.18 -4.52 -12.86
CA GLY A 366 8.47 -5.00 -14.22
C GLY A 366 7.64 -6.22 -14.64
N GLY A 367 6.74 -6.72 -13.78
CA GLY A 367 5.96 -7.91 -14.07
C GLY A 367 5.08 -7.75 -15.31
N ASP A 368 4.99 -8.82 -16.10
CA ASP A 368 4.32 -8.82 -17.40
C ASP A 368 2.84 -9.21 -17.34
N GLY A 369 2.27 -9.30 -16.15
CA GLY A 369 0.88 -9.63 -15.91
C GLY A 369 0.52 -11.09 -16.24
N PRO A 370 -0.78 -11.42 -16.29
CA PRO A 370 -1.27 -12.77 -16.51
C PRO A 370 -0.74 -13.34 -17.82
N ASN A 371 -0.07 -14.48 -17.74
CA ASN A 371 0.54 -15.20 -18.87
C ASN A 371 1.69 -14.45 -19.57
N GLY A 372 2.24 -13.39 -18.98
CA GLY A 372 3.42 -12.68 -19.51
C GLY A 372 3.17 -11.93 -20.82
N VAL A 373 1.99 -11.31 -20.98
CA VAL A 373 1.59 -10.65 -22.24
C VAL A 373 1.49 -9.12 -22.13
N ARG A 374 1.55 -8.56 -20.93
CA ARG A 374 1.43 -7.13 -20.65
C ARG A 374 2.76 -6.58 -20.16
N THR A 375 3.69 -6.38 -21.09
CA THR A 375 5.07 -5.95 -20.79
C THR A 375 5.14 -4.81 -19.77
N ASP A 376 5.84 -5.00 -18.66
CA ASP A 376 6.02 -4.01 -17.58
C ASP A 376 4.69 -3.44 -17.03
N ALA A 377 3.60 -4.20 -17.03
CA ALA A 377 2.35 -3.76 -16.40
C ALA A 377 2.47 -3.61 -14.88
N GLY A 378 3.39 -4.37 -14.30
CA GLY A 378 3.63 -4.47 -12.87
C GLY A 378 2.64 -5.40 -12.17
N GLU A 379 3.08 -5.93 -11.04
CA GLU A 379 2.33 -6.86 -10.20
C GLU A 379 2.59 -6.54 -8.72
N VAL A 380 1.67 -6.96 -7.86
CA VAL A 380 1.90 -7.06 -6.42
C VAL A 380 1.63 -8.49 -6.00
N ALA A 381 2.61 -9.11 -5.34
CA ALA A 381 2.47 -10.42 -4.74
C ALA A 381 2.31 -10.28 -3.23
N VAL A 382 1.34 -10.99 -2.66
CA VAL A 382 1.12 -11.03 -1.22
C VAL A 382 1.34 -12.45 -0.72
N LEU A 383 2.13 -12.56 0.36
CA LEU A 383 2.46 -13.80 1.02
C LEU A 383 1.90 -13.76 2.43
N PHE A 384 0.93 -14.64 2.72
CA PHE A 384 0.27 -14.60 4.00
C PHE A 384 1.18 -15.07 5.13
N GLY A 385 1.11 -14.38 6.27
CA GLY A 385 1.84 -14.69 7.48
C GLY A 385 1.13 -15.73 8.35
N PRO A 386 1.80 -16.25 9.39
CA PRO A 386 3.22 -16.13 9.68
C PRO A 386 4.00 -17.25 8.96
N ARG A 387 5.32 -17.13 8.88
CA ARG A 387 6.20 -18.15 8.29
C ARG A 387 7.16 -18.74 9.30
N GLU A 388 7.63 -19.95 8.99
CA GLU A 388 8.64 -20.64 9.80
C GLU A 388 10.05 -20.35 9.28
N SER A 389 11.04 -20.28 10.18
CA SER A 389 12.45 -20.09 9.78
C SER A 389 12.94 -21.29 8.96
N GLY A 390 13.73 -21.01 7.93
CA GLY A 390 14.16 -21.93 6.90
C GLY A 390 13.24 -22.02 5.68
N THR A 391 12.17 -21.21 5.61
CA THR A 391 11.25 -21.20 4.47
C THR A 391 11.91 -20.60 3.23
N VAL A 392 11.65 -21.21 2.07
CA VAL A 392 12.01 -20.64 0.77
C VAL A 392 10.76 -20.62 -0.11
N THR A 393 10.37 -19.45 -0.58
CA THR A 393 9.20 -19.23 -1.44
C THR A 393 9.67 -18.83 -2.83
N ASN A 394 9.12 -19.46 -3.87
CA ASN A 394 9.24 -19.00 -5.24
C ASN A 394 7.94 -18.27 -5.61
N LEU A 395 8.02 -17.02 -6.04
CA LEU A 395 6.80 -16.26 -6.36
C LEU A 395 6.04 -16.78 -7.58
N GLY A 396 6.68 -17.52 -8.49
CA GLY A 396 6.04 -18.02 -9.70
C GLY A 396 4.88 -19.00 -9.44
N ASP A 397 4.87 -19.65 -8.28
CA ASP A 397 3.82 -20.58 -7.85
C ASP A 397 3.42 -20.45 -6.37
N GLY A 398 4.08 -19.57 -5.60
CA GLY A 398 3.97 -19.49 -4.15
C GLY A 398 3.29 -18.24 -3.58
N ALA A 399 2.76 -17.34 -4.43
CA ALA A 399 1.97 -16.20 -3.96
C ALA A 399 0.57 -16.64 -3.49
N ASP A 400 0.13 -16.14 -2.34
CA ASP A 400 -1.21 -16.42 -1.80
C ASP A 400 -2.27 -15.53 -2.48
N PHE A 401 -1.89 -14.30 -2.81
CA PHE A 401 -2.65 -13.38 -3.63
C PHE A 401 -1.75 -12.65 -4.65
N LEU A 402 -2.21 -12.54 -5.90
CA LEU A 402 -1.56 -11.78 -6.97
C LEU A 402 -2.47 -10.68 -7.51
N LEU A 403 -2.00 -9.44 -7.46
CA LEU A 403 -2.65 -8.30 -8.10
C LEU A 403 -1.90 -7.94 -9.38
N PHE A 404 -2.59 -7.98 -10.51
CA PHE A 404 -1.98 -7.67 -11.80
C PHE A 404 -2.35 -6.28 -12.31
N GLY A 405 -1.33 -5.51 -12.70
CA GLY A 405 -1.49 -4.16 -13.26
C GLY A 405 -2.29 -4.15 -14.56
N PRO A 406 -3.14 -3.15 -14.80
CA PRO A 406 -4.11 -3.19 -15.90
C PRO A 406 -3.46 -3.04 -17.28
N GLN A 407 -2.34 -2.33 -17.35
CA GLN A 407 -1.83 -1.78 -18.60
C GLN A 407 -0.40 -2.22 -18.91
N GLY A 408 -0.25 -3.00 -19.97
CA GLY A 408 1.05 -3.34 -20.55
C GLY A 408 1.59 -2.24 -21.46
N GLY A 409 2.91 -2.19 -21.57
CA GLY A 409 3.64 -1.30 -22.45
C GLY A 409 3.39 -1.60 -23.93
N THR A 410 3.62 -0.58 -24.74
CA THR A 410 3.62 -0.65 -26.21
C THR A 410 4.95 -0.16 -26.76
N SER A 411 5.16 -0.25 -28.07
CA SER A 411 6.33 0.35 -28.71
C SER A 411 6.44 1.88 -28.56
N LYS A 412 5.39 2.55 -28.04
CA LYS A 412 5.33 4.00 -27.90
C LYS A 412 5.22 4.49 -26.45
N ARG A 413 4.76 3.64 -25.52
CA ARG A 413 4.45 3.99 -24.13
C ARG A 413 4.91 2.87 -23.21
N PRO A 414 5.51 3.14 -22.05
CA PRO A 414 5.84 2.10 -21.08
C PRO A 414 4.55 1.47 -20.51
N GLY A 415 4.68 0.31 -19.84
CA GLY A 415 3.59 -0.23 -19.02
C GLY A 415 3.37 0.61 -17.77
N GLY A 416 2.26 0.37 -17.06
CA GLY A 416 1.86 1.13 -15.88
C GLY A 416 2.81 0.97 -14.69
N ARG A 417 3.52 -0.17 -14.61
CA ARG A 417 4.42 -0.56 -13.51
C ARG A 417 3.77 -0.52 -12.13
N LEU A 418 2.62 -1.18 -11.99
CA LEU A 418 1.96 -1.39 -10.69
C LEU A 418 2.93 -1.95 -9.64
N GLY A 419 2.81 -1.47 -8.40
CA GLY A 419 3.66 -1.90 -7.29
C GLY A 419 4.96 -1.11 -7.21
N ASP A 420 5.09 0.00 -7.96
CA ASP A 420 6.28 0.86 -7.90
C ASP A 420 6.31 1.80 -6.68
N ASN A 421 5.28 1.74 -5.85
CA ASN A 421 5.22 2.10 -4.45
C ASN A 421 3.92 1.50 -3.85
N MET A 422 3.90 1.25 -2.54
CA MET A 422 2.77 0.60 -1.87
C MET A 422 2.57 1.22 -0.50
N ALA A 423 1.32 1.19 -0.03
CA ALA A 423 0.92 1.57 1.32
C ALA A 423 -0.25 0.69 1.75
N LEU A 424 -0.48 0.64 3.06
CA LEU A 424 -1.60 -0.07 3.67
C LEU A 424 -2.39 0.89 4.55
N GLY A 425 -3.70 0.70 4.63
CA GLY A 425 -4.58 1.43 5.54
C GLY A 425 -5.96 0.79 5.58
N ASP A 426 -6.75 1.01 6.62
CA ASP A 426 -8.13 0.57 6.68
C ASP A 426 -9.02 1.65 6.05
N PHE A 427 -9.24 1.58 4.73
CA PHE A 427 -10.06 2.56 4.02
C PHE A 427 -11.54 2.28 4.16
N ASN A 428 -11.94 1.13 4.69
CA ASN A 428 -13.32 0.68 4.67
C ASN A 428 -13.96 0.54 6.08
N ASP A 429 -13.18 0.79 7.14
CA ASP A 429 -13.52 0.73 8.56
C ASP A 429 -13.99 -0.67 8.99
N ASP A 430 -13.36 -1.71 8.44
CA ASP A 430 -13.58 -3.12 8.83
C ASP A 430 -12.45 -3.70 9.69
N HIS A 431 -11.45 -2.89 10.02
CA HIS A 431 -10.25 -3.22 10.78
C HIS A 431 -9.35 -4.26 10.11
N VAL A 432 -9.49 -4.46 8.80
CA VAL A 432 -8.55 -5.20 7.98
C VAL A 432 -7.77 -4.21 7.14
N MET A 433 -6.46 -4.45 6.96
CA MET A 433 -5.67 -3.57 6.13
C MET A 433 -6.05 -3.76 4.67
N ASP A 434 -6.24 -2.65 3.96
CA ASP A 434 -6.46 -2.63 2.53
C ASP A 434 -5.17 -2.27 1.81
N LEU A 435 -4.94 -2.90 0.66
CA LEU A 435 -3.73 -2.68 -0.14
C LEU A 435 -3.90 -1.47 -1.06
N VAL A 436 -2.95 -0.53 -1.01
CA VAL A 436 -2.79 0.52 -2.02
C VAL A 436 -1.55 0.24 -2.86
N ALA A 437 -1.73 0.17 -4.18
CA ALA A 437 -0.64 -0.02 -5.14
C ALA A 437 -0.56 1.14 -6.13
N GLY A 438 0.58 1.80 -6.16
CA GLY A 438 0.91 2.85 -7.12
C GLY A 438 1.40 2.29 -8.46
N ALA A 439 1.08 3.02 -9.53
CA ALA A 439 1.54 2.76 -10.89
C ALA A 439 1.97 4.10 -11.52
N SER A 440 3.17 4.57 -11.18
CA SER A 440 3.62 5.93 -11.51
C SER A 440 3.78 6.20 -13.01
N LEU A 441 3.75 5.17 -13.87
CA LEU A 441 3.77 5.29 -15.33
C LEU A 441 2.41 5.07 -15.99
N GLY A 442 1.36 4.89 -15.18
CA GLY A 442 -0.02 4.72 -15.61
C GLY A 442 -0.50 5.85 -16.54
N GLN A 443 -1.46 5.51 -17.40
CA GLN A 443 -1.82 6.35 -18.54
C GLN A 443 -3.11 7.15 -18.32
N GLY A 444 -3.55 7.23 -17.06
CA GLY A 444 -4.70 8.01 -16.63
C GLY A 444 -6.02 7.48 -17.19
N ALA A 445 -7.10 8.22 -16.93
CA ALA A 445 -8.43 7.80 -17.33
C ALA A 445 -8.53 7.53 -18.84
N GLY A 446 -8.95 6.30 -19.18
CA GLY A 446 -9.14 5.85 -20.56
C GLY A 446 -7.86 5.76 -21.39
N ASP A 447 -6.69 5.58 -20.76
CA ASP A 447 -5.37 5.48 -21.40
C ASP A 447 -5.00 6.69 -22.27
N SER A 448 -5.50 7.86 -21.88
CA SER A 448 -5.44 9.08 -22.69
C SER A 448 -4.31 10.03 -22.31
N LEU A 449 -3.73 9.87 -21.11
CA LEU A 449 -2.73 10.76 -20.53
C LEU A 449 -1.39 10.03 -20.33
N ASP A 450 -0.38 10.33 -21.15
CA ASP A 450 0.94 9.69 -21.01
C ASP A 450 1.58 9.99 -19.65
N LYS A 451 1.77 8.95 -18.83
CA LYS A 451 2.41 9.01 -17.51
C LYS A 451 1.76 10.02 -16.56
N ALA A 452 0.43 10.13 -16.61
CA ALA A 452 -0.29 10.83 -15.56
C ALA A 452 -0.13 10.13 -14.21
N GLY A 453 0.03 8.81 -14.25
CA GLY A 453 0.16 7.97 -13.08
C GLY A 453 -1.20 7.59 -12.48
N GLU A 454 -1.22 6.47 -11.76
CA GLU A 454 -2.42 5.80 -11.27
C GLU A 454 -2.17 5.18 -9.89
N ALA A 455 -3.25 4.96 -9.14
CA ALA A 455 -3.21 4.18 -7.91
C ALA A 455 -4.49 3.34 -7.75
N TYR A 456 -4.37 2.21 -7.08
CA TYR A 456 -5.45 1.23 -6.91
C TYR A 456 -5.54 0.82 -5.46
N VAL A 457 -6.75 0.80 -4.91
CA VAL A 457 -7.06 0.26 -3.59
C VAL A 457 -7.84 -1.04 -3.76
N VAL A 458 -7.38 -2.09 -3.07
CA VAL A 458 -8.04 -3.40 -3.00
C VAL A 458 -8.34 -3.69 -1.54
N PHE A 459 -9.61 -3.90 -1.21
CA PHE A 459 -10.00 -4.16 0.16
C PHE A 459 -9.56 -5.55 0.63
N GLY A 460 -9.06 -5.61 1.86
CA GLY A 460 -8.52 -6.82 2.48
C GLY A 460 -9.59 -7.83 2.90
N GLY A 461 -9.13 -8.87 3.62
CA GLY A 461 -9.95 -9.92 4.18
C GLY A 461 -10.13 -11.08 3.21
N SER A 462 -11.25 -11.11 2.48
CA SER A 462 -11.54 -12.22 1.54
C SER A 462 -10.91 -12.01 0.17
N LEU A 463 -9.58 -12.01 0.11
CA LEU A 463 -8.82 -11.90 -1.13
C LEU A 463 -8.94 -13.19 -1.98
N PRO A 464 -9.16 -13.09 -3.30
CA PRO A 464 -9.05 -14.23 -4.21
C PRO A 464 -7.58 -14.65 -4.36
N SER A 465 -7.30 -15.73 -5.08
CA SER A 465 -5.91 -16.08 -5.43
C SER A 465 -5.26 -15.04 -6.36
N SER A 466 -6.07 -14.33 -7.14
CA SER A 466 -5.59 -13.28 -8.02
C SER A 466 -6.68 -12.30 -8.43
N LEU A 467 -6.29 -11.07 -8.73
CA LEU A 467 -7.14 -10.00 -9.26
C LEU A 467 -6.46 -9.35 -10.48
N ASP A 468 -7.23 -9.07 -11.54
CA ASP A 468 -6.71 -8.41 -12.74
C ASP A 468 -7.36 -7.03 -12.90
N LEU A 469 -6.59 -5.98 -12.66
CA LEU A 469 -7.09 -4.60 -12.71
C LEU A 469 -7.61 -4.19 -14.10
N SER A 470 -7.24 -4.89 -15.18
CA SER A 470 -7.79 -4.58 -16.52
C SER A 470 -9.27 -4.90 -16.65
N ALA A 471 -9.82 -5.73 -15.76
CA ALA A 471 -11.25 -5.98 -15.67
C ALA A 471 -12.01 -4.91 -14.87
N GLY A 472 -11.30 -3.94 -14.28
CA GLY A 472 -11.88 -2.92 -13.40
C GLY A 472 -12.22 -3.45 -12.01
N ASP A 473 -11.43 -4.43 -11.54
CA ASP A 473 -11.72 -5.19 -10.33
C ASP A 473 -11.28 -4.52 -9.00
N ALA A 474 -10.57 -3.38 -9.07
CA ALA A 474 -10.22 -2.60 -7.88
C ALA A 474 -11.45 -2.06 -7.17
N ASP A 475 -11.37 -1.95 -5.84
CA ASP A 475 -12.42 -1.34 -5.03
C ASP A 475 -12.39 0.20 -5.18
N ILE A 476 -11.20 0.78 -5.32
CA ILE A 476 -11.00 2.19 -5.70
C ILE A 476 -9.92 2.30 -6.79
N THR A 477 -10.21 3.04 -7.86
CA THR A 477 -9.24 3.40 -8.90
C THR A 477 -9.04 4.91 -8.91
N ILE A 478 -7.78 5.35 -8.93
CA ILE A 478 -7.40 6.76 -8.85
C ILE A 478 -6.55 7.11 -10.07
N PHE A 479 -6.97 8.12 -10.82
CA PHE A 479 -6.26 8.59 -12.02
C PHE A 479 -5.60 9.95 -11.77
N GLY A 480 -4.33 10.06 -12.19
CA GLY A 480 -3.58 11.31 -12.21
C GLY A 480 -4.17 12.35 -13.16
N ARG A 481 -3.84 13.61 -12.91
CA ARG A 481 -4.49 14.78 -13.53
C ARG A 481 -3.97 15.10 -14.93
N ASP A 482 -2.65 15.24 -15.09
CA ASP A 482 -2.03 15.76 -16.31
C ASP A 482 -0.94 14.82 -16.87
N ASN A 483 -0.58 14.99 -18.14
CA ASN A 483 0.49 14.20 -18.76
C ASN A 483 1.83 14.44 -18.05
N GLY A 484 2.53 13.36 -17.70
CA GLY A 484 3.87 13.45 -17.15
C GLY A 484 3.93 13.90 -15.69
N ASP A 485 2.84 13.79 -14.94
CA ASP A 485 2.76 14.11 -13.52
C ASP A 485 3.33 12.99 -12.62
N TYR A 486 3.31 11.74 -13.09
CA TYR A 486 3.78 10.53 -12.38
C TYR A 486 3.14 10.35 -10.99
N LEU A 487 1.81 10.47 -10.90
CA LEU A 487 1.07 10.10 -9.68
C LEU A 487 1.24 8.60 -9.37
N GLY A 488 1.52 8.25 -8.12
CA GLY A 488 1.69 6.84 -7.74
C GLY A 488 2.58 6.62 -6.53
N ARG A 489 3.13 7.70 -5.94
CA ARG A 489 3.69 7.64 -4.58
C ARG A 489 2.52 7.71 -3.61
N VAL A 490 2.39 6.72 -2.74
CA VAL A 490 1.24 6.53 -1.86
C VAL A 490 1.73 6.43 -0.42
N ALA A 491 1.01 7.08 0.47
CA ALA A 491 1.10 6.90 1.91
C ALA A 491 -0.30 7.01 2.50
N ALA A 492 -0.57 6.29 3.58
CA ALA A 492 -1.88 6.19 4.18
C ALA A 492 -1.80 6.28 5.71
N GLY A 493 -2.89 6.73 6.31
CA GLY A 493 -3.04 6.91 7.75
C GLY A 493 -4.14 7.93 8.06
N ASN A 494 -4.38 8.19 9.33
CA ASN A 494 -5.50 9.01 9.79
C ASN A 494 -5.09 10.50 9.86
N LEU A 495 -5.13 11.19 8.72
CA LEU A 495 -4.63 12.55 8.56
C LEU A 495 -5.63 13.62 9.03
N ASP A 496 -6.93 13.34 8.95
CA ASP A 496 -7.98 14.26 9.42
C ASP A 496 -8.47 13.97 10.85
N GLY A 497 -7.97 12.90 11.47
CA GLY A 497 -8.33 12.46 12.81
C GLY A 497 -9.65 11.68 12.89
N VAL A 498 -10.23 11.28 11.75
CA VAL A 498 -11.48 10.56 11.64
C VAL A 498 -11.32 9.31 10.77
N SER A 499 -11.59 8.13 11.34
CA SER A 499 -11.63 6.88 10.56
C SER A 499 -12.72 6.89 9.48
N PRO A 500 -12.55 6.12 8.39
CA PRO A 500 -11.39 5.29 8.03
C PRO A 500 -10.14 6.10 7.60
N ASP A 501 -9.04 5.40 7.37
CA ASP A 501 -7.76 6.02 6.98
C ASP A 501 -7.87 6.82 5.68
N ASP A 502 -6.99 7.82 5.59
CA ASP A 502 -6.86 8.73 4.46
C ASP A 502 -5.72 8.31 3.54
N LEU A 503 -5.72 8.87 2.32
CA LEU A 503 -4.72 8.55 1.31
C LEU A 503 -4.05 9.83 0.79
N ALA A 504 -2.72 9.86 0.86
CA ALA A 504 -1.89 10.91 0.28
C ALA A 504 -1.13 10.38 -0.95
N LEU A 505 -1.32 11.03 -2.11
CA LEU A 505 -0.79 10.60 -3.41
C LEU A 505 0.17 11.65 -4.00
N GLY A 506 1.45 11.31 -4.07
CA GLY A 506 2.49 12.12 -4.70
C GLY A 506 2.52 11.95 -6.22
N ALA A 507 2.43 13.08 -6.91
CA ALA A 507 2.65 13.27 -8.33
C ALA A 507 3.89 14.15 -8.52
N TYR A 508 5.05 13.52 -8.43
CA TYR A 508 6.32 14.21 -8.17
C TYR A 508 6.89 15.01 -9.34
N ARG A 509 6.23 14.99 -10.50
CA ARG A 509 6.56 15.85 -11.66
C ARG A 509 5.45 16.80 -12.04
N ALA A 510 4.40 16.88 -11.24
CA ALA A 510 3.27 17.73 -11.57
C ALA A 510 3.67 19.20 -11.59
N ASP A 511 3.29 19.88 -12.66
CA ASP A 511 3.51 21.32 -12.84
C ASP A 511 2.52 22.12 -12.00
N VAL A 512 2.98 23.20 -11.36
CA VAL A 512 2.10 24.13 -10.63
C VAL A 512 1.81 25.35 -11.50
N THR A 513 0.57 25.41 -12.00
CA THR A 513 0.08 26.45 -12.91
C THR A 513 -0.38 27.69 -12.15
N ASN A 514 0.57 28.42 -11.57
CA ASN A 514 0.35 29.75 -10.99
C ASN A 514 0.85 30.86 -11.96
N ALA A 515 0.98 32.10 -11.47
CA ALA A 515 1.45 33.22 -12.30
C ALA A 515 2.88 33.03 -12.87
N GLU A 516 3.69 32.17 -12.25
CA GLU A 516 5.10 31.97 -12.58
C GLU A 516 5.37 30.64 -13.31
N MET A 517 4.41 29.72 -13.37
CA MET A 517 4.53 28.36 -13.96
C MET A 517 5.73 27.60 -13.39
N LEU A 518 5.50 26.83 -12.33
CA LEU A 518 6.55 26.03 -11.70
C LEU A 518 6.59 24.63 -12.33
N GLU A 519 7.46 24.44 -13.31
CA GLU A 519 7.70 23.14 -13.95
C GLU A 519 8.25 22.12 -12.94
N ASP A 520 7.80 20.86 -12.98
CA ASP A 520 8.28 19.75 -12.13
C ASP A 520 8.34 20.12 -10.62
N ALA A 521 7.46 21.00 -10.15
CA ALA A 521 7.40 21.39 -8.75
C ALA A 521 6.93 20.24 -7.85
N GLY A 522 6.07 19.38 -8.39
CA GLY A 522 5.43 18.27 -7.70
C GLY A 522 4.12 18.69 -7.00
N LYS A 523 3.24 17.72 -6.80
CA LYS A 523 1.97 17.86 -6.04
C LYS A 523 1.74 16.64 -5.17
N VAL A 524 1.05 16.82 -4.05
CA VAL A 524 0.47 15.74 -3.26
C VAL A 524 -1.03 15.96 -3.15
N PHE A 525 -1.80 14.93 -3.51
CA PHE A 525 -3.26 14.90 -3.48
C PHE A 525 -3.68 14.09 -2.25
N VAL A 526 -4.38 14.72 -1.30
CA VAL A 526 -4.88 14.04 -0.11
C VAL A 526 -6.39 13.85 -0.24
N VAL A 527 -6.83 12.60 -0.09
CA VAL A 527 -8.24 12.20 -0.15
C VAL A 527 -8.66 11.77 1.25
N TYR A 528 -9.63 12.49 1.82
CA TYR A 528 -10.18 12.16 3.13
C TYR A 528 -11.38 11.24 2.98
N ARG A 529 -11.35 10.08 3.64
CA ARG A 529 -12.39 9.06 3.44
C ARG A 529 -13.49 9.24 4.47
N GLN A 530 -14.38 10.21 4.24
CA GLN A 530 -15.55 10.32 5.11
C GLN A 530 -16.49 9.13 4.95
N VAL A 531 -16.96 8.55 6.07
CA VAL A 531 -17.99 7.50 6.09
C VAL A 531 -19.30 8.06 5.51
N VAL A 532 -19.45 7.99 4.19
CA VAL A 532 -20.75 8.06 3.56
C VAL A 532 -21.31 6.66 3.60
N GLN A 533 -22.33 6.42 4.44
CA GLN A 533 -23.08 5.17 4.42
C GLN A 533 -23.52 4.86 2.99
N LEU A 534 -22.84 3.93 2.33
CA LEU A 534 -23.28 3.35 1.08
C LEU A 534 -24.47 2.45 1.40
N THR A 535 -25.65 3.02 1.61
CA THR A 535 -26.87 2.25 1.36
C THR A 535 -26.89 1.96 -0.14
N PRO A 536 -26.82 0.68 -0.56
CA PRO A 536 -26.92 0.35 -1.97
C PRO A 536 -28.25 0.91 -2.46
N THR A 537 -28.20 1.86 -3.39
CA THR A 537 -29.41 2.23 -4.13
C THR A 537 -29.73 1.01 -4.97
N PRO A 538 -30.85 0.30 -4.72
CA PRO A 538 -31.20 -0.83 -5.56
C PRO A 538 -31.30 -0.32 -6.99
N SER A 539 -30.45 -0.86 -7.86
CA SER A 539 -30.45 -0.59 -9.29
C SER A 539 -31.88 -0.65 -9.79
N ALA A 540 -32.30 0.41 -10.47
CA ALA A 540 -33.66 0.52 -10.99
C ALA A 540 -33.99 -0.72 -11.81
N THR A 541 -35.01 -1.43 -11.37
CA THR A 541 -35.70 -2.49 -12.13
C THR A 541 -35.79 -2.09 -13.60
N PRO A 542 -35.40 -2.95 -14.56
CA PRO A 542 -35.48 -2.60 -15.98
C PRO A 542 -36.91 -2.17 -16.30
N ALA A 543 -37.04 -1.02 -16.97
CA ALA A 543 -38.32 -0.48 -17.38
C ALA A 543 -39.15 -1.57 -18.08
N GLU A 544 -40.33 -1.86 -17.52
CA GLU A 544 -41.34 -2.62 -18.23
C GLU A 544 -41.53 -2.00 -19.60
N THR A 545 -41.36 -2.83 -20.63
CA THR A 545 -41.55 -2.47 -22.02
C THR A 545 -42.97 -1.91 -22.16
N ALA A 546 -43.09 -0.65 -22.56
CA ALA A 546 -44.38 -0.03 -22.82
C ALA A 546 -45.15 -0.87 -23.83
N THR A 547 -46.21 -1.55 -23.37
CA THR A 547 -47.19 -2.20 -24.23
C THR A 547 -47.84 -1.14 -25.10
N ALA A 548 -47.52 -1.17 -26.40
CA ALA A 548 -48.22 -0.39 -27.40
C ALA A 548 -49.68 -0.85 -27.49
N THR A 549 -50.61 -0.02 -27.01
CA THR A 549 -52.05 -0.18 -27.30
C THR A 549 -52.31 0.13 -28.77
N VAL A 550 -52.46 -0.92 -29.57
CA VAL A 550 -52.97 -0.83 -30.95
C VAL A 550 -54.50 -0.83 -30.90
N THR A 551 -55.12 0.25 -31.35
CA THR A 551 -56.57 0.33 -31.65
C THR A 551 -56.85 -0.37 -33.00
N PRO A 552 -57.78 -1.34 -33.09
CA PRO A 552 -58.08 -2.02 -34.35
C PRO A 552 -59.10 -1.24 -35.18
N GLY A 553 -58.75 -0.93 -36.43
CA GLY A 553 -59.70 -0.56 -37.49
C GLY A 553 -60.22 -1.81 -38.22
N PRO A 554 -61.48 -1.84 -38.70
CA PRO A 554 -62.07 -3.04 -39.27
C PRO A 554 -61.73 -3.18 -40.77
N GLY A 555 -61.31 -4.38 -41.18
CA GLY A 555 -61.15 -4.71 -42.60
C GLY A 555 -60.43 -6.04 -42.88
N THR A 556 -61.15 -7.16 -42.74
CA THR A 556 -60.86 -8.44 -43.42
C THR A 556 -61.25 -8.35 -44.91
N PRO A 557 -60.80 -9.24 -45.85
CA PRO A 557 -60.53 -10.67 -45.63
C PRO A 557 -59.42 -11.38 -46.45
N THR A 558 -59.16 -12.64 -46.04
CA THR A 558 -58.77 -13.85 -46.85
C THR A 558 -57.32 -13.93 -47.38
N LEU A 559 -56.56 -15.02 -47.20
CA LEU A 559 -56.84 -16.42 -47.56
C LEU A 559 -56.05 -17.47 -46.74
N THR A 560 -56.74 -18.57 -46.39
CA THR A 560 -56.36 -20.00 -46.19
C THR A 560 -54.90 -20.43 -45.95
N PRO A 561 -54.64 -21.30 -44.94
CA PRO A 561 -53.54 -22.26 -44.95
C PRO A 561 -54.02 -23.67 -45.33
N THR A 562 -53.26 -24.35 -46.21
CA THR A 562 -53.35 -25.79 -46.47
C THR A 562 -52.24 -26.49 -45.65
N PRO A 563 -52.50 -27.67 -45.03
CA PRO A 563 -51.57 -28.33 -44.11
C PRO A 563 -50.74 -29.42 -44.80
N SER A 564 -49.61 -29.84 -44.19
CA SER A 564 -48.89 -31.13 -44.37
C SER A 564 -47.39 -30.94 -44.19
N LEU A 565 -46.53 -31.80 -43.62
CA LEU A 565 -46.50 -33.06 -42.88
C LEU A 565 -45.00 -33.21 -42.44
N THR A 566 -44.76 -33.90 -41.32
CA THR A 566 -43.49 -34.40 -40.73
C THR A 566 -42.69 -35.38 -41.66
N PRO A 567 -41.55 -36.04 -41.27
CA PRO A 567 -40.59 -35.93 -40.13
C PRO A 567 -39.07 -36.09 -40.53
N GLU A 568 -38.20 -36.30 -39.51
CA GLU A 568 -36.85 -36.95 -39.48
C GLU A 568 -35.62 -36.01 -39.48
N ALA A 569 -34.56 -36.18 -38.66
CA ALA A 569 -34.13 -37.22 -37.71
C ALA A 569 -33.11 -36.68 -36.66
N SER A 570 -33.00 -37.41 -35.53
CA SER A 570 -31.88 -37.63 -34.57
C SER A 570 -30.69 -36.64 -34.54
N VAL A 571 -30.22 -36.15 -33.39
CA VAL A 571 -29.30 -36.83 -32.45
C VAL A 571 -29.51 -36.36 -30.99
N THR A 572 -29.24 -37.26 -30.04
CA THR A 572 -29.40 -37.28 -28.57
C THR A 572 -28.67 -36.20 -27.75
N PRO A 573 -29.21 -35.81 -26.58
CA PRO A 573 -28.44 -35.25 -25.46
C PRO A 573 -28.35 -36.22 -24.26
N SER A 574 -27.17 -36.30 -23.65
CA SER A 574 -26.94 -36.84 -22.29
C SER A 574 -26.08 -35.82 -21.56
N GLU A 575 -26.18 -35.54 -20.27
CA GLU A 575 -27.05 -35.92 -19.15
C GLU A 575 -26.54 -34.98 -18.05
N PHE A 576 -27.41 -34.21 -17.39
CA PHE A 576 -27.14 -33.69 -16.05
C PHE A 576 -28.47 -33.26 -15.44
N GLU A 577 -28.99 -34.06 -14.51
CA GLU A 577 -29.76 -33.51 -13.39
C GLU A 577 -30.02 -34.55 -12.26
N TYR A 578 -29.91 -34.03 -11.03
CA TYR A 578 -30.45 -34.48 -9.73
C TYR A 578 -29.62 -35.30 -8.71
N LEU A 579 -29.29 -34.58 -7.63
CA LEU A 579 -29.02 -34.93 -6.20
C LEU A 579 -30.13 -35.83 -5.54
N PRO A 580 -30.18 -36.04 -4.20
CA PRO A 580 -29.27 -36.64 -3.20
C PRO A 580 -30.00 -37.67 -2.29
N LEU A 581 -29.31 -38.37 -1.36
CA LEU A 581 -29.74 -38.71 0.02
C LEU A 581 -28.79 -39.78 0.60
N ILE A 582 -28.33 -39.62 1.85
CA ILE A 582 -28.40 -40.62 2.95
C ILE A 582 -27.74 -40.02 4.20
N MET A 583 -28.56 -39.70 5.19
CA MET A 583 -28.23 -39.67 6.62
C MET A 583 -29.47 -40.19 7.34
N ALA A 584 -29.42 -41.44 7.82
CA ALA A 584 -30.13 -42.00 8.98
C ALA A 584 -30.11 -43.53 8.94
N GLN A 585 -29.23 -44.15 9.73
CA GLN A 585 -29.47 -45.47 10.30
C GLN A 585 -29.44 -45.33 11.83
N TYR A 586 -30.60 -45.56 12.44
CA TYR A 586 -30.81 -45.72 13.88
C TYR A 586 -30.71 -47.21 14.25
N ALA A 587 -30.06 -47.51 15.38
CA ALA A 587 -30.28 -48.62 16.33
C ALA A 587 -30.23 -50.08 15.79
N ASN A 588 -29.74 -51.13 16.44
CA ASN A 588 -29.34 -51.50 17.81
C ASN A 588 -28.68 -52.92 17.70
N PRO A 589 -28.14 -53.59 18.74
CA PRO A 589 -28.60 -53.64 20.14
C PRO A 589 -27.63 -53.12 21.19
#